data_AF-A0A840ZR77-F1
#
_entry.id   AF-A0A840ZR77-F1
#
_cell.length_a   1.000
_cell.length_b   1.000
_cell.length_c   1.000
_cell.angle_alpha   90.00
_cell.angle_beta   90.00
_cell.angle_gamma   90.00
#
_symmetry.space_group_name_H-M   'P 1'
#
loop_
_entity.id
_entity.type
_entity.pdbx_description
1 polymer ?
#
loop_
_entity_poly.entity_id
_entity_poly.type
_entity_poly.pdbx_seq_one_letter_code
_entity_poly.pdbx_strand_id
1 'polypeptide(L)' 'MVLVPCPACNHRVSEKAIACPSCGHPGARERHGAVSVLGRVAGTYISANALAGLVLGSVMFLSVAAVLITLILAGR' A
#
# COMPACT_ATOMS: atom_id res chain seq x y z
N MET A 1 -21.87 2.75 31.33
CA MET A 1 -20.39 2.70 31.45
C MET A 1 -19.96 1.26 31.14
N VAL A 2 -19.41 1.00 29.96
CA VAL A 2 -18.96 -0.35 29.58
C VAL A 2 -17.45 -0.42 29.81
N LEU A 3 -17.06 -1.22 30.80
CA LEU A 3 -15.65 -1.54 31.02
C LEU A 3 -15.32 -2.74 30.14
N VAL A 4 -14.46 -2.55 29.15
CA VAL A 4 -14.04 -3.61 28.24
C VAL A 4 -12.84 -4.33 28.87
N PRO A 5 -12.82 -5.67 28.93
CA PRO A 5 -11.63 -6.38 29.37
C PRO A 5 -10.49 -6.15 28.39
N CYS A 6 -9.32 -5.74 28.89
CA CYS A 6 -8.12 -5.63 28.07
C CYS A 6 -7.65 -7.03 27.64
N PRO A 7 -7.48 -7.33 26.34
CA PRO A 7 -7.11 -8.68 25.87
C PRO A 7 -5.69 -9.11 26.28
N ALA A 8 -4.84 -8.17 26.74
CA ALA A 8 -3.47 -8.44 27.14
C ALA A 8 -3.30 -8.73 28.65
N CYS A 9 -4.14 -8.16 29.52
CA CYS A 9 -3.99 -8.29 30.98
C CYS A 9 -5.30 -8.63 31.71
N ASN A 10 -6.41 -8.79 30.98
CA ASN A 10 -7.77 -9.01 31.49
C ASN A 10 -8.26 -7.94 32.49
N HIS A 11 -7.54 -6.82 32.61
CA HIS A 11 -7.95 -5.71 33.47
C HIS A 11 -9.13 -4.99 32.84
N ARG A 12 -10.12 -4.64 33.68
CA ARG A 12 -11.29 -3.86 33.26
C ARG A 12 -10.84 -2.42 33.01
N VAL A 13 -10.87 -1.99 31.76
CA VAL A 13 -10.47 -0.63 31.36
C VAL A 13 -11.63 0.09 30.70
N SER A 14 -11.66 1.42 30.85
CA SER A 14 -12.68 2.25 30.20
C SER A 14 -12.48 2.21 28.68
N GLU A 15 -13.58 2.03 27.96
CA GLU A 15 -13.70 2.05 26.48
C GLU A 15 -13.07 3.29 25.81
N LYS A 16 -12.81 4.36 26.56
CA LYS A 16 -12.20 5.61 26.07
C LYS A 16 -10.68 5.71 26.33
N ALA A 17 -10.08 4.73 26.99
CA ALA A 17 -8.64 4.76 27.30
C ALA A 17 -7.79 4.48 26.05
N ILE A 18 -6.87 5.40 25.73
CA ILE A 18 -5.96 5.33 24.58
C ILE A 18 -4.95 4.18 24.74
N ALA A 19 -4.58 3.86 25.98
CA ALA A 19 -3.74 2.73 26.34
C ALA A 19 -4.23 2.11 27.66
N CYS A 20 -4.01 0.80 27.84
CA CYS A 20 -4.31 0.14 29.11
C CYS A 20 -3.30 0.59 30.19
N PRO A 21 -3.72 1.22 31.31
CA PRO A 21 -2.80 1.75 32.32
C PRO A 21 -2.02 0.67 33.08
N SER A 22 -2.49 -0.59 33.07
CA SER A 22 -1.82 -1.70 33.76
C SER A 22 -0.77 -2.41 32.92
N CYS A 23 -0.92 -2.47 31.59
CA CYS A 23 0.00 -3.21 30.72
C CYS A 23 0.65 -2.37 29.61
N GLY A 24 0.24 -1.10 29.43
CA GLY A 24 0.75 -0.23 28.37
C GLY A 24 0.37 -0.65 26.95
N HIS A 25 -0.52 -1.64 26.78
CA HIS A 25 -0.92 -2.10 25.45
C HIS A 25 -1.75 -1.01 24.74
N PRO A 26 -1.39 -0.62 23.49
CA PRO A 26 -2.13 0.36 22.74
C PRO A 26 -3.55 -0.16 22.48
N GLY A 27 -4.56 0.66 22.78
CA GLY A 27 -5.96 0.31 22.59
C GLY A 27 -6.25 0.04 21.10
N ALA A 28 -7.26 -0.79 20.84
CA ALA A 28 -7.65 -1.23 19.48
C ALA A 28 -7.93 -0.09 18.47
N ARG A 29 -8.02 1.16 18.94
CA ARG A 29 -8.24 2.36 18.13
C ARG A 29 -7.03 2.78 17.28
N GLU A 30 -5.81 2.29 17.56
CA GLU A 30 -4.63 2.52 16.72
C GLU A 30 -4.55 1.62 15.46
N ARG A 31 -5.37 0.58 15.37
CA ARG A 31 -5.39 -0.33 14.21
C ARG A 31 -5.78 0.36 12.90
N HIS A 32 -6.47 1.50 12.96
CA HIS A 32 -6.86 2.27 11.76
C HIS A 32 -5.75 3.18 11.23
N GLY A 33 -4.78 3.58 12.06
CA GLY A 33 -3.65 4.41 11.64
C GLY A 33 -2.57 3.58 10.92
N ALA A 34 -2.19 2.44 11.50
CA ALA A 34 -1.12 1.58 10.96
C ALA A 34 -1.44 1.00 9.56
N VAL A 35 -2.70 0.71 9.27
CA VAL A 35 -3.14 0.18 7.97
C VAL A 35 -2.93 1.20 6.84
N SER A 36 -3.08 2.50 7.10
CA SER A 36 -2.87 3.54 6.09
C SER A 36 -1.39 3.74 5.72
N VAL A 37 -0.47 3.50 6.66
CA VAL A 37 0.99 3.62 6.42
C VAL A 37 1.53 2.38 5.73
N LEU A 38 1.11 1.19 6.17
CA LEU A 38 1.41 -0.08 5.48
C LEU A 38 0.81 -0.11 4.07
N GLY A 39 -0.39 0.44 3.90
CA GLY A 39 -1.06 0.58 2.61
C GLY A 39 -0.34 1.54 1.65
N ARG A 40 0.29 2.62 2.16
CA ARG A 40 1.13 3.50 1.33
C ARG A 40 2.41 2.81 0.86
N VAL A 41 3.10 2.08 1.73
CA VAL A 41 4.37 1.38 1.36
C VAL A 41 4.11 0.23 0.39
N ALA A 42 3.05 -0.57 0.61
CA ALA A 42 2.65 -1.64 -0.30
C ALA A 42 2.09 -1.08 -1.63
N GLY A 43 1.33 0.03 -1.56
CA GLY A 43 0.76 0.69 -2.73
C GLY A 43 1.83 1.28 -3.66
N THR A 44 2.90 1.86 -3.11
CA THR A 44 3.99 2.41 -3.94
C THR A 44 4.75 1.34 -4.71
N TYR A 45 4.96 0.15 -4.14
CA TYR A 45 5.71 -0.92 -4.81
C TYR A 45 4.95 -1.49 -6.02
N ILE A 46 3.64 -1.68 -5.87
CA ILE A 46 2.77 -2.12 -6.97
C ILE A 46 2.68 -1.04 -8.05
N SER A 47 2.64 0.24 -7.66
CA SER A 47 2.62 1.36 -8.61
C SER A 47 3.92 1.48 -9.41
N ALA A 48 5.08 1.24 -8.80
CA ALA A 48 6.37 1.35 -9.47
C ALA A 48 6.55 0.29 -10.57
N ASN A 49 6.18 -0.97 -10.30
CA ASN A 49 6.30 -2.04 -11.29
C ASN A 49 5.29 -1.90 -12.43
N ALA A 50 4.05 -1.47 -12.13
CA ALA A 50 3.04 -1.20 -13.17
C ALA A 50 3.47 -0.05 -14.08
N LEU A 51 4.01 1.03 -13.51
CA LEU A 51 4.50 2.18 -14.26
C LEU A 51 5.73 1.80 -15.11
N ALA A 52 6.67 1.05 -14.55
CA ALA A 52 7.83 0.56 -15.29
C ALA A 52 7.43 -0.36 -16.46
N GLY A 53 6.48 -1.27 -16.25
CA GLY A 53 5.94 -2.14 -17.30
C GLY A 53 5.25 -1.34 -18.41
N LEU A 54 4.48 -0.31 -18.06
CA LEU A 54 3.82 0.56 -19.03
C LEU A 54 4.83 1.35 -19.88
N VAL A 55 5.87 1.91 -19.24
CA VAL A 55 6.93 2.67 -19.94
C VAL A 55 7.73 1.75 -20.86
N LEU A 56 8.20 0.60 -20.38
CA LEU A 56 8.96 -0.36 -21.19
C LEU A 56 8.12 -0.88 -22.37
N GLY A 57 6.84 -1.20 -22.14
CA GLY A 57 5.92 -1.64 -23.18
C GLY A 57 5.69 -0.57 -24.24
N SER A 58 5.46 0.68 -23.82
CA SER A 58 5.26 1.81 -24.75
C SER A 58 6.50 2.06 -25.61
N VAL A 59 7.69 2.08 -25.01
CA VAL A 59 8.95 2.30 -25.74
C VAL A 59 9.22 1.17 -26.75
N MET A 60 9.04 -0.09 -26.35
CA MET A 60 9.17 -1.23 -27.25
C MET A 60 8.21 -1.14 -28.44
N PHE A 61 6.94 -0.80 -28.19
CA PHE A 61 5.93 -0.70 -29.24
C PHE A 61 6.24 0.42 -30.24
N LEU A 62 6.58 1.61 -29.75
CA LEU A 62 6.95 2.75 -30.61
C LEU A 62 8.20 2.47 -31.46
N SER A 63 9.18 1.77 -30.89
CA SER A 63 10.42 1.42 -31.59
C SER A 63 10.16 0.43 -32.74
N VAL A 64 9.37 -0.62 -32.48
CA VAL A 64 9.00 -1.61 -33.51
C VAL A 64 8.18 -0.96 -34.62
N ALA A 65 7.23 -0.09 -34.28
CA ALA A 65 6.44 0.64 -35.26
C ALA A 65 7.33 1.51 -36.16
N ALA A 66 8.29 2.25 -35.58
CA ALA A 66 9.22 3.08 -36.34
C ALA A 66 10.10 2.24 -37.29
N VAL A 67 10.61 1.09 -36.86
CA VAL A 67 11.39 0.18 -37.70
C VAL A 67 10.57 -0.37 -38.86
N LEU A 68 9.33 -0.79 -38.61
CA LEU A 68 8.45 -1.28 -39.67
C LEU A 68 8.12 -0.19 -40.70
N ILE A 69 7.81 1.03 -40.24
CA ILE A 69 7.53 2.17 -41.12
C ILE A 69 8.75 2.51 -41.98
N THR A 70 9.94 2.57 -41.37
CA THR A 70 11.19 2.87 -42.09
C THR A 70 11.52 1.79 -43.11
N LEU A 71 11.33 0.50 -42.79
CA LEU A 71 11.51 -0.59 -43.76
C LEU A 71 10.52 -0.52 -44.93
N ILE A 72 9.26 -0.15 -44.67
CA ILE A 72 8.25 0.04 -45.73
C ILE A 72 8.62 1.22 -46.63
N LEU A 73 9.12 2.32 -46.07
CA LEU A 73 9.55 3.49 -46.85
C LEU A 73 10.85 3.24 -47.62
N ALA A 74 11.78 2.47 -47.07
CA ALA A 74 13.07 2.20 -47.70
C ALA A 74 13.02 1.05 -48.72
N GLY A 75 12.10 0.10 -48.54
CA GLY A 75 11.89 -1.04 -49.45
C GLY A 75 10.88 -0.78 -50.57
N ARG A 76 10.26 0.40 -50.59
CA ARG A 76 9.34 0.87 -51.63
C ARG A 76 10.04 1.88 -52.54
#